data_AF-A0A8H3G9P1-F1
#
_entry.id   AF-A0A8H3G9P1-F1
#
_cell.length_a   1.000
_cell.length_b   1.000
_cell.length_c   1.000
_cell.angle_alpha   90.00
_cell.angle_beta   90.00
_cell.angle_gamma   90.00
#
_symmetry.space_group_name_H-M   'P 1'
#
loop_
_entity.id
_entity.type
_entity.pdbx_description
1 polymer ?
#
loop_
_entity_poly.entity_id
_entity_poly.type
_entity_poly.pdbx_seq_one_letter_code
_entity_poly.pdbx_strand_id
1 'polypeptide(L)'
;MIPTQSNAPITEMTYAPPPLPDYLLRNHTLNVIVGVPTDEEVKSIHDVIRAINGMSAVPALYDHKLSTQLAQYLFTIQMAVYRNEYPSSVFPVENTYTPPSIPSQIPISLEPVVGAPSDEELETAHSAVRTLENLVNSPFFDSTLSTKLSQHLFNIQFGK
;
A
#
# COMPACT_ATOMS: atom_id res chain seq x y z
N MET A 1 22.00 -12.67 -19.38
CA MET A 1 22.27 -12.83 -17.94
C MET A 1 20.97 -12.55 -17.21
N ILE A 2 20.35 -13.59 -16.64
CA ILE A 2 19.17 -13.44 -15.79
C ILE A 2 19.71 -13.16 -14.39
N PRO A 3 19.36 -12.04 -13.73
CA PRO A 3 19.80 -11.82 -12.36
C PRO A 3 19.05 -12.79 -11.46
N THR A 4 19.84 -13.57 -10.72
CA THR A 4 19.41 -14.45 -9.63
C THR A 4 18.57 -13.65 -8.65
N GLN A 5 17.28 -13.99 -8.51
CA GLN A 5 16.49 -13.53 -7.37
C GLN A 5 17.17 -14.01 -6.09
N SER A 6 17.52 -13.07 -5.23
CA SER A 6 18.04 -13.36 -3.90
C SER A 6 16.94 -14.03 -3.07
N ASN A 7 17.21 -15.27 -2.62
CA ASN A 7 16.38 -16.03 -1.67
C ASN A 7 16.62 -15.59 -0.20
N ALA A 8 17.07 -14.35 0.03
CA ALA A 8 17.27 -13.86 1.39
C ALA A 8 15.93 -13.81 2.14
N PRO A 9 15.88 -14.26 3.41
CA PRO A 9 14.66 -14.16 4.21
C PRO A 9 14.28 -12.68 4.34
N ILE A 10 12.98 -12.39 4.28
CA ILE A 10 12.43 -11.02 4.29
C ILE A 10 12.95 -10.21 5.49
N THR A 11 13.28 -10.88 6.59
CA THR A 11 13.87 -10.34 7.82
C THR A 11 15.24 -9.66 7.64
N GLU A 12 15.95 -9.93 6.54
CA GLU A 12 17.25 -9.34 6.21
C GLU A 12 17.17 -8.29 5.09
N MET A 13 15.99 -8.10 4.48
CA MET A 13 15.80 -7.11 3.43
C MET A 13 15.80 -5.69 4.02
N THR A 14 16.36 -4.76 3.25
CA THR A 14 16.41 -3.33 3.60
C THR A 14 15.79 -2.53 2.48
N TYR A 15 14.90 -1.61 2.82
CA TYR A 15 14.19 -0.75 1.87
C TYR A 15 14.54 0.70 2.15
N ALA A 16 15.26 1.32 1.22
CA ALA A 16 15.66 2.71 1.33
C ALA A 16 14.63 3.63 0.63
N PRO A 17 14.08 4.63 1.32
CA PRO A 17 13.13 5.56 0.72
C PRO A 17 13.83 6.51 -0.27
N PRO A 18 13.10 7.07 -1.24
CA PRO A 18 13.63 8.16 -2.05
C PRO A 18 13.89 9.41 -1.19
N PRO A 19 14.87 10.24 -1.54
CA PRO A 19 15.16 11.47 -0.81
C PRO A 19 13.98 12.43 -0.91
N LEU A 20 13.56 12.98 0.23
CA LEU A 20 12.46 13.95 0.29
C LEU A 20 12.99 15.40 0.25
N PRO A 21 12.30 16.31 -0.46
CA PRO A 21 12.61 17.73 -0.42
C PRO A 21 12.26 18.36 0.94
N ASP A 22 12.94 19.46 1.28
CA ASP A 22 12.83 20.15 2.58
C ASP A 22 11.39 20.46 3.01
N TYR A 23 10.52 20.79 2.05
CA TYR A 23 9.15 21.13 2.36
C TYR A 23 8.35 19.94 2.89
N LEU A 24 8.67 18.70 2.50
CA LEU A 24 8.07 17.47 3.05
C LEU A 24 8.73 17.07 4.36
N LEU A 25 10.05 17.21 4.45
CA LEU A 25 10.82 16.86 5.66
C LEU A 25 10.37 17.60 6.91
N ARG A 26 9.72 18.76 6.76
CA ARG A 26 9.13 19.51 7.88
C ARG A 26 8.08 18.72 8.65
N ASN A 27 7.27 17.92 7.96
CA ASN A 27 6.10 17.25 8.55
C ASN A 27 6.12 15.73 8.36
N HIS A 28 7.02 15.21 7.53
CA HIS A 28 7.08 13.80 7.17
C HIS A 28 8.53 13.30 7.21
N THR A 29 8.69 12.07 7.67
CA THR A 29 9.99 11.38 7.68
C THR A 29 9.78 9.96 7.19
N LEU A 30 10.60 9.54 6.23
CA LEU A 30 10.68 8.14 5.81
C LEU A 30 12.05 7.61 6.24
N ASN A 31 12.03 6.59 7.08
CA ASN A 31 13.22 5.90 7.51
C ASN A 31 13.52 4.71 6.60
N VAL A 32 14.76 4.23 6.66
CA VAL A 32 15.10 2.93 6.08
C VAL A 32 14.35 1.86 6.85
N ILE A 33 13.59 1.03 6.13
CA ILE A 33 12.86 -0.10 6.70
C ILE A 33 13.76 -1.32 6.67
N VAL A 34 13.80 -2.06 7.77
CA VAL A 34 14.58 -3.31 7.89
C VAL A 34 13.65 -4.44 8.26
N GLY A 35 13.66 -5.51 7.48
CA GLY A 35 12.78 -6.65 7.67
C GLY A 35 11.38 -6.42 7.10
N VAL A 36 10.37 -6.98 7.76
CA VAL A 36 8.96 -6.86 7.34
C VAL A 36 8.45 -5.45 7.69
N PRO A 37 7.92 -4.69 6.71
CA PRO A 37 7.36 -3.38 6.97
C PRO A 37 6.20 -3.43 7.97
N THR A 38 6.18 -2.49 8.91
CA THR A 38 5.09 -2.31 9.88
C THR A 38 3.96 -1.45 9.32
N ASP A 39 2.74 -1.59 9.85
CA ASP A 39 1.58 -0.75 9.48
C ASP A 39 1.93 0.75 9.50
N GLU A 40 2.72 1.18 10.49
CA GLU A 40 3.10 2.58 10.69
C GLU A 40 4.10 3.07 9.64
N GLU A 41 5.03 2.22 9.22
CA GLU A 41 5.96 2.53 8.13
C GLU A 41 5.24 2.61 6.79
N VAL A 42 4.33 1.68 6.50
CA VAL A 42 3.50 1.71 5.28
C VAL A 42 2.63 2.97 5.28
N LYS A 43 1.98 3.28 6.41
CA LYS A 43 1.15 4.48 6.57
C LYS A 43 1.96 5.77 6.35
N SER A 44 3.18 5.83 6.86
CA SER A 44 4.07 6.99 6.67
C SER A 44 4.33 7.27 5.19
N ILE A 45 4.50 6.21 4.38
CA ILE A 45 4.69 6.32 2.92
C ILE A 45 3.41 6.84 2.26
N HIS A 46 2.24 6.32 2.62
CA HIS A 46 0.96 6.82 2.13
C HIS A 46 0.72 8.30 2.46
N ASP A 47 1.08 8.72 3.69
CA ASP A 47 0.94 10.11 4.11
C ASP A 47 1.82 11.06 3.28
N VAL A 48 3.06 10.64 2.94
CA VAL A 48 3.96 11.40 2.04
C VAL A 48 3.41 11.46 0.61
N ILE A 49 2.94 10.34 0.06
CA ILE A 49 2.34 10.29 -1.29
C ILE A 49 1.11 11.21 -1.35
N ARG A 50 0.26 11.19 -0.31
CA ARG A 50 -0.92 12.06 -0.23
C ARG A 50 -0.53 13.53 -0.18
N ALA A 51 0.49 13.90 0.59
CA ALA A 51 0.99 15.26 0.64
C ALA A 51 1.43 15.74 -0.75
N ILE A 52 2.19 14.92 -1.49
CA ILE A 52 2.63 15.23 -2.86
C ILE A 52 1.45 15.36 -3.82
N ASN A 53 0.51 14.43 -3.78
CA ASN A 53 -0.67 14.46 -4.64
C ASN A 53 -1.56 15.68 -4.36
N GLY A 54 -1.65 16.12 -3.10
CA GLY A 54 -2.33 17.36 -2.70
C GLY A 54 -1.70 18.63 -3.29
N MET A 55 -0.42 18.60 -3.65
CA MET A 55 0.28 19.71 -4.30
C MET A 55 0.23 19.65 -5.84
N SER A 56 -0.48 18.68 -6.43
CA SER A 56 -0.63 18.58 -7.90
C SER A 56 -1.19 19.86 -8.53
N ALA A 57 -1.96 20.66 -7.78
CA ALA A 57 -2.47 21.97 -8.22
C ALA A 57 -1.44 23.11 -8.14
N VAL A 58 -0.24 22.86 -7.60
CA VAL A 58 0.86 23.84 -7.48
C VAL A 58 2.07 23.32 -8.28
N PRO A 59 2.18 23.66 -9.57
CA PRO A 59 3.23 23.13 -10.45
C PRO A 59 4.66 23.37 -9.95
N ALA A 60 4.88 24.43 -9.17
CA ALA A 60 6.18 24.74 -8.57
C ALA A 60 6.61 23.75 -7.47
N LEU A 61 5.66 23.02 -6.86
CA LEU A 61 5.90 22.08 -5.76
C LEU A 61 5.71 20.62 -6.18
N TYR A 62 4.94 20.36 -7.25
CA TYR A 62 4.71 19.02 -7.75
C TYR A 62 5.92 18.48 -8.52
N ASP A 63 6.62 17.51 -7.93
CA ASP A 63 7.71 16.77 -8.58
C ASP A 63 7.21 15.40 -9.07
N HIS A 64 7.01 15.29 -10.38
CA HIS A 64 6.58 14.05 -11.01
C HIS A 64 7.58 12.91 -10.81
N LYS A 65 8.89 13.21 -10.81
CA LYS A 65 9.93 12.20 -10.60
C LYS A 65 9.84 11.63 -9.18
N LEU A 66 9.69 12.50 -8.19
CA LEU A 66 9.51 12.07 -6.80
C LEU A 66 8.22 11.24 -6.62
N SER A 67 7.11 11.66 -7.25
CA SER A 67 5.85 10.91 -7.24
C SER A 67 6.03 9.49 -7.79
N THR A 68 6.70 9.33 -8.94
CA THR A 68 7.03 8.01 -9.49
C THR A 68 7.93 7.18 -8.57
N GLN A 69 8.95 7.80 -7.98
CA GLN A 69 9.86 7.11 -7.06
C GLN A 69 9.14 6.60 -5.81
N LEU A 70 8.20 7.38 -5.26
CA LEU A 70 7.41 6.97 -4.11
C LEU A 70 6.38 5.90 -4.46
N ALA A 71 5.77 5.94 -5.65
CA ALA A 71 4.91 4.87 -6.13
C ALA A 71 5.67 3.54 -6.25
N GLN A 72 6.89 3.57 -6.82
CA GLN A 72 7.75 2.40 -6.91
C GLN A 72 8.19 1.89 -5.52
N TYR A 73 8.47 2.82 -4.61
CA TYR A 73 8.81 2.49 -3.23
C TYR A 73 7.64 1.80 -2.52
N LEU A 74 6.44 2.39 -2.58
CA LEU A 74 5.23 1.80 -2.01
C LEU A 74 4.95 0.41 -2.57
N PHE A 75 5.04 0.22 -3.90
CA PHE A 75 4.90 -1.09 -4.52
C PHE A 75 5.85 -2.13 -3.92
N THR A 76 7.13 -1.75 -3.73
CA THR A 76 8.15 -2.64 -3.16
C THR A 76 7.82 -3.01 -1.71
N ILE A 77 7.32 -2.06 -0.94
CA ILE A 77 6.90 -2.27 0.45
C ILE A 77 5.65 -3.15 0.52
N GLN A 78 4.63 -2.90 -0.30
CA GLN A 78 3.42 -3.72 -0.34
C GLN A 78 3.72 -5.16 -0.80
N MET A 79 4.67 -5.35 -1.72
CA MET A 79 5.19 -6.67 -2.08
C MET A 79 5.87 -7.39 -0.91
N ALA A 80 6.60 -6.67 -0.06
CA ALA A 80 7.26 -7.25 1.10
C ALA A 80 6.24 -7.73 2.14
N VAL A 81 5.18 -6.93 2.37
CA VAL A 81 4.04 -7.30 3.22
C VAL A 81 3.32 -8.52 2.64
N TYR A 82 2.98 -8.49 1.35
CA TYR A 82 2.32 -9.60 0.65
C TYR A 82 3.09 -10.92 0.78
N ARG A 83 4.41 -10.90 0.53
CA ARG A 83 5.25 -12.12 0.59
C ARG A 83 5.38 -12.67 2.02
N ASN A 84 5.27 -11.80 3.02
CA ASN A 84 5.26 -12.22 4.41
C ASN A 84 3.92 -12.87 4.79
N GLU A 85 2.80 -12.33 4.32
CA GLU A 85 1.45 -12.83 4.60
C GLU A 85 1.09 -14.09 3.81
N TYR A 86 1.54 -14.18 2.56
CA TYR A 86 1.22 -15.26 1.62
C TYR A 86 2.50 -15.96 1.11
N PRO A 87 3.24 -16.66 2.00
CA PRO A 87 4.44 -17.36 1.59
C PRO A 87 4.11 -18.48 0.58
N SER A 88 4.90 -18.57 -0.48
CA SER A 88 4.74 -19.62 -1.49
C SER A 88 4.94 -21.01 -0.87
N SER A 89 3.83 -21.69 -0.62
CA SER A 89 3.80 -23.05 -0.08
C SER A 89 4.03 -24.08 -1.20
N VAL A 90 4.66 -25.22 -0.86
CA VAL A 90 4.88 -26.36 -1.78
C VAL A 90 3.55 -27.01 -2.24
N PHE A 91 2.48 -26.76 -1.49
CA PHE A 91 1.12 -27.17 -1.85
C PHE A 91 0.31 -25.94 -2.29
N PRO A 92 -0.54 -26.04 -3.33
CA PRO A 92 -1.45 -24.96 -3.69
C PRO A 92 -2.48 -24.80 -2.56
N VAL A 93 -2.18 -23.91 -1.62
CA VAL A 93 -3.17 -23.40 -0.67
C VAL A 93 -3.83 -22.24 -1.37
N GLU A 94 -5.15 -22.29 -1.48
CA GLU A 94 -5.92 -21.11 -1.90
C GLU A 94 -5.71 -20.03 -0.83
N ASN A 95 -4.99 -18.97 -1.20
CA ASN A 95 -4.82 -17.82 -0.31
C ASN A 95 -6.19 -17.25 0.02
N THR A 96 -6.40 -16.89 1.29
CA THR A 96 -7.58 -16.14 1.71
C THR A 96 -7.18 -14.69 2.00
N TYR A 97 -7.71 -13.76 1.22
CA TYR A 97 -7.47 -12.33 1.37
C TYR A 97 -8.57 -11.73 2.24
N THR A 98 -8.28 -11.55 3.52
CA THR A 98 -9.24 -10.97 4.47
C THR A 98 -9.19 -9.43 4.39
N PRO A 99 -10.32 -8.75 4.20
CA PRO A 99 -10.37 -7.28 4.21
C PRO A 99 -10.18 -6.72 5.63
N PRO A 100 -9.69 -5.48 5.77
CA PRO A 100 -9.67 -4.81 7.07
C PRO A 100 -11.08 -4.56 7.59
N SER A 101 -11.22 -4.48 8.92
CA SER A 101 -12.50 -4.12 9.55
C SER A 101 -12.93 -2.72 9.16
N ILE A 102 -14.11 -2.59 8.55
CA ILE A 102 -14.66 -1.32 8.10
C ILE A 102 -15.63 -0.78 9.17
N PRO A 103 -15.48 0.48 9.62
CA PRO A 103 -16.42 1.11 10.53
C PRO A 103 -17.84 1.15 9.92
N SER A 104 -18.87 0.90 10.74
CA SER A 104 -20.27 0.84 10.29
C SER A 104 -20.80 2.16 9.71
N GLN A 105 -20.09 3.28 9.93
CA GLN A 105 -20.43 4.57 9.34
C GLN A 105 -20.08 4.66 7.85
N ILE A 106 -19.23 3.77 7.33
CA ILE A 106 -18.80 3.76 5.94
C ILE A 106 -19.60 2.67 5.21
N PRO A 107 -20.38 3.01 4.16
CA PRO A 107 -21.27 2.08 3.47
C PRO A 107 -20.51 1.18 2.49
N ILE A 108 -19.48 0.49 2.97
CA ILE A 108 -18.66 -0.45 2.22
C ILE A 108 -18.76 -1.79 2.93
N SER A 109 -19.04 -2.86 2.18
CA SER A 109 -18.91 -4.23 2.65
C SER A 109 -17.89 -4.95 1.78
N LEU A 110 -16.90 -5.58 2.40
CA LEU A 110 -15.95 -6.45 1.72
C LEU A 110 -16.02 -7.82 2.39
N GLU A 111 -16.13 -8.85 1.56
CA GLU A 111 -16.06 -10.24 1.99
C GLU A 111 -14.63 -10.77 1.78
N PRO A 112 -14.20 -11.77 2.56
CA PRO A 112 -12.94 -12.46 2.29
C PRO A 112 -12.94 -13.11 0.90
N VAL A 113 -11.86 -12.92 0.15
CA VAL A 113 -11.66 -13.54 -1.17
C VAL A 113 -10.82 -14.79 -1.02
N VAL A 114 -11.27 -15.93 -1.55
CA VAL A 114 -10.56 -17.22 -1.48
C VAL A 114 -10.07 -17.60 -2.87
N GLY A 115 -8.78 -17.89 -2.99
CA GLY A 115 -8.16 -18.28 -4.26
C GLY A 115 -7.99 -17.09 -5.21
N ALA A 116 -8.18 -17.33 -6.51
CA ALA A 116 -8.04 -16.28 -7.51
C ALA A 116 -9.27 -15.35 -7.49
N PRO A 117 -9.08 -14.02 -7.37
CA PRO A 117 -10.19 -13.08 -7.32
C PRO A 117 -10.95 -13.01 -8.65
N SER A 118 -12.26 -12.93 -8.54
CA SER A 118 -13.16 -12.56 -9.63
C SER A 118 -13.04 -11.06 -9.98
N ASP A 119 -13.54 -10.69 -11.15
CA ASP A 119 -13.62 -9.27 -11.54
C ASP A 119 -14.55 -8.47 -10.60
N GLU A 120 -15.62 -9.08 -10.10
CA GLU A 120 -16.55 -8.44 -9.16
C GLU A 120 -15.90 -8.14 -7.80
N GLU A 121 -15.09 -9.07 -7.28
CA GLU A 121 -14.35 -8.86 -6.03
C GLU A 121 -13.32 -7.74 -6.18
N LEU A 122 -12.62 -7.67 -7.32
CA LEU A 122 -11.68 -6.60 -7.63
C LEU A 122 -12.39 -5.24 -7.74
N GLU A 123 -13.49 -5.16 -8.47
CA GLU A 123 -14.29 -3.93 -8.60
C GLU A 123 -14.83 -3.48 -7.25
N THR A 124 -15.25 -4.41 -6.39
CA THR A 124 -15.73 -4.08 -5.04
C THR A 124 -14.61 -3.51 -4.17
N ALA A 125 -13.42 -4.12 -4.18
CA ALA A 125 -12.26 -3.61 -3.46
C ALA A 125 -11.77 -2.25 -3.99
N HIS A 126 -11.79 -2.05 -5.32
CA HIS A 126 -11.51 -0.75 -5.93
C HIS A 126 -12.53 0.32 -5.49
N SER A 127 -13.82 -0.02 -5.51
CA SER A 127 -14.90 0.87 -5.06
C SER A 127 -14.74 1.23 -3.58
N ALA A 128 -14.32 0.29 -2.74
CA ALA A 128 -14.05 0.51 -1.32
C ALA A 128 -12.93 1.54 -1.11
N VAL A 129 -11.77 1.34 -1.75
CA VAL A 129 -10.64 2.29 -1.70
C VAL A 129 -11.08 3.67 -2.15
N ARG A 130 -11.76 3.75 -3.30
CA ARG A 130 -12.24 5.02 -3.87
C ARG A 130 -13.23 5.74 -2.96
N THR A 131 -14.15 5.01 -2.34
CA THR A 131 -15.14 5.57 -1.42
C THR A 131 -14.46 6.23 -0.21
N LEU A 132 -13.42 5.59 0.34
CA LEU A 132 -12.65 6.18 1.43
C LEU A 132 -11.78 7.36 0.97
N GLU A 133 -11.17 7.29 -0.21
CA GLU A 133 -10.38 8.39 -0.78
C GLU A 133 -11.23 9.65 -1.02
N ASN A 134 -12.50 9.51 -1.40
CA ASN A 134 -13.43 10.63 -1.53
C ASN A 134 -13.65 11.38 -0.20
N LEU A 135 -13.34 10.74 0.94
CA LEU A 135 -13.45 11.35 2.26
C LEU A 135 -12.19 12.09 2.68
N VAL A 136 -11.12 12.17 1.88
CA VAL A 136 -9.80 12.69 2.32
C VAL A 136 -9.81 14.09 2.96
N ASN A 137 -10.79 14.94 2.59
CA ASN A 137 -10.97 16.28 3.16
C ASN A 137 -12.02 16.35 4.28
N SER A 138 -12.51 15.20 4.73
CA SER A 138 -13.57 15.02 5.73
C SER A 138 -12.98 14.56 7.06
N PRO A 139 -13.56 14.96 8.21
CA PRO A 139 -13.17 14.43 9.52
C PRO A 139 -13.39 12.92 9.65
N PHE A 140 -14.14 12.30 8.74
CA PHE A 140 -14.37 10.86 8.69
C PHE A 140 -13.29 10.08 7.93
N PHE A 141 -12.27 10.75 7.38
CA PHE A 141 -11.14 10.07 6.76
C PHE A 141 -10.30 9.33 7.79
N ASP A 142 -10.07 8.05 7.55
CA ASP A 142 -9.16 7.23 8.33
C ASP A 142 -7.96 6.83 7.46
N SER A 143 -6.80 7.42 7.73
CA SER A 143 -5.55 7.12 7.00
C SER A 143 -5.07 5.68 7.26
N THR A 144 -5.34 5.14 8.45
CA THR A 144 -4.99 3.75 8.78
C THR A 144 -5.85 2.78 7.98
N LEU A 145 -7.17 3.02 7.92
CA LEU A 145 -8.07 2.22 7.09
C LEU A 145 -7.70 2.31 5.60
N SER A 146 -7.35 3.51 5.12
CA SER A 146 -6.92 3.73 3.72
C SER A 146 -5.68 2.92 3.38
N THR A 147 -4.70 2.87 4.28
CA THR A 147 -3.49 2.07 4.11
C THR A 147 -3.82 0.58 4.05
N LYS A 148 -4.66 0.09 4.96
CA LYS A 148 -5.06 -1.32 5.00
C LYS A 148 -5.90 -1.74 3.80
N LEU A 149 -6.81 -0.90 3.34
CA LEU A 149 -7.57 -1.15 2.11
C LEU A 149 -6.67 -1.15 0.87
N SER A 150 -5.66 -0.27 0.83
CA SER A 150 -4.67 -0.29 -0.25
C SER A 150 -3.86 -1.58 -0.26
N GLN A 151 -3.41 -2.06 0.91
CA GLN A 151 -2.73 -3.35 1.02
C GLN A 151 -3.65 -4.52 0.64
N HIS A 152 -4.92 -4.51 1.06
CA HIS A 152 -5.87 -5.54 0.68
C HIS A 152 -6.11 -5.60 -0.83
N LEU A 153 -6.33 -4.43 -1.47
CA LEU A 153 -6.46 -4.32 -2.93
C LEU A 153 -5.20 -4.85 -3.64
N PHE A 154 -4.01 -4.50 -3.12
CA PHE A 154 -2.75 -5.01 -3.63
C PHE A 154 -2.67 -6.54 -3.56
N ASN A 155 -3.02 -7.11 -2.41
CA ASN A 155 -2.97 -8.55 -2.17
C ASN A 155 -3.87 -9.32 -3.13
N ILE A 156 -5.11 -8.89 -3.34
CA ILE A 156 -6.02 -9.53 -4.28
C ILE A 156 -5.52 -9.37 -5.73
N GLN A 157 -5.04 -8.19 -6.13
CA GLN A 157 -4.55 -7.96 -7.50
C GLN A 157 -3.37 -8.87 -7.85
N PHE A 158 -2.48 -9.12 -6.89
CA PHE A 158 -1.34 -10.02 -7.07
C PHE A 158 -1.73 -11.50 -6.99
N GLY A 159 -2.87 -11.80 -6.37
CA GLY A 159 -3.45 -13.13 -6.29
C GLY A 159 -4.19 -13.61 -7.53
N LYS A 160 -4.39 -12.72 -8.52
CA LYS A 160 -5.02 -13.03 -9.82
C LYS A 160 -4.03 -13.68 -10.78
#